data_AF-A0A177E9P0-F1
#
_entry.id   AF-A0A177E9P0-F1
#
_cell.length_a   1.000
_cell.length_b   1.000
_cell.length_c   1.000
_cell.angle_alpha   90.00
_cell.angle_beta   90.00
_cell.angle_gamma   90.00
#
_symmetry.space_group_name_H-M   'P 1'
#
loop_
_entity.id
_entity.type
_entity.pdbx_description
1 polymer ?
#
loop_
_entity_poly.entity_id
_entity_poly.type
_entity_poly.pdbx_seq_one_letter_code
_entity_poly.pdbx_strand_id
1 'polypeptide(L)'
;MPQVLHKSAKLTIHQRKMIRESKKPIRVLAKELGVSTVTVFKWRHRENPEDAPYGPKEIKTSWKPWQVEAIRYLREKFLLPLDDLLEVTRTYTRENSARSTLGELLKRKKLPSLRELKKALPRR
;
A
#
# COMPACT_ATOMS: atom_id res chain seq x y z
N MET A 1 -19.82 -8.78 -4.95
CA MET A 1 -19.45 -7.72 -3.98
C MET A 1 -20.15 -6.43 -4.40
N PRO A 2 -20.84 -5.71 -3.51
CA PRO A 2 -21.47 -4.45 -3.87
C PRO A 2 -20.40 -3.44 -4.27
N GLN A 3 -20.63 -2.77 -5.38
CA GLN A 3 -19.72 -1.83 -6.01
C GLN A 3 -19.67 -0.53 -5.20
N VAL A 4 -18.50 -0.22 -4.61
CA VAL A 4 -18.28 1.04 -3.88
C VAL A 4 -17.77 2.09 -4.86
N LEU A 5 -18.69 2.92 -5.38
CA LEU A 5 -18.33 4.13 -6.12
C LEU A 5 -18.39 5.34 -5.21
N HIS A 6 -17.48 6.29 -5.45
CA HIS A 6 -17.57 7.61 -4.84
C HIS A 6 -18.84 8.33 -5.30
N LYS A 7 -19.47 9.12 -4.43
CA LYS A 7 -20.73 9.86 -4.71
C LYS A 7 -20.68 10.71 -5.97
N SER A 8 -19.50 11.25 -6.31
CA SER A 8 -19.28 12.10 -7.49
C SER A 8 -18.88 11.35 -8.76
N ALA A 9 -18.88 10.02 -8.76
CA ALA A 9 -18.51 9.24 -9.93
C ALA A 9 -19.59 9.33 -11.03
N LYS A 10 -19.25 9.92 -12.18
CA LYS A 10 -20.17 10.05 -13.32
C LYS A 10 -20.44 8.73 -14.07
N LEU A 11 -19.47 7.81 -14.08
CA LEU A 11 -19.58 6.54 -14.81
C LEU A 11 -19.63 5.36 -13.84
N THR A 12 -20.68 4.56 -14.01
CA THR A 12 -20.84 3.25 -13.34
C THR A 12 -19.93 2.19 -13.96
N ILE A 13 -19.61 1.11 -13.25
CA ILE A 13 -18.85 -0.02 -13.81
C ILE A 13 -19.53 -0.60 -15.05
N HIS A 14 -20.87 -0.69 -15.07
CA HIS A 14 -21.62 -1.13 -16.25
C HIS A 14 -21.37 -0.23 -17.47
N GLN A 15 -21.39 1.09 -17.29
CA GLN A 15 -21.06 2.04 -18.36
C GLN A 15 -19.60 1.95 -18.79
N ARG A 16 -18.66 1.75 -17.84
CA ARG A 16 -17.23 1.56 -18.16
C ARG A 16 -17.00 0.28 -18.97
N LYS A 17 -17.68 -0.81 -18.63
CA LYS A 17 -17.67 -2.08 -19.38
C LYS A 17 -18.25 -1.89 -20.79
N MET A 18 -19.39 -1.22 -20.89
CA MET A 18 -20.01 -0.88 -22.19
C MET A 18 -19.09 -0.03 -23.07
N ILE A 19 -18.41 0.99 -22.53
CA ILE A 19 -17.43 1.79 -23.26
C ILE A 19 -16.31 0.93 -23.85
N ARG A 20 -15.86 -0.09 -23.12
CA ARG A 20 -14.77 -0.97 -23.53
C ARG A 20 -15.19 -1.94 -24.64
N GLU A 21 -16.38 -2.53 -24.53
CA GLU A 21 -16.92 -3.50 -25.49
C GLU A 21 -17.49 -2.85 -26.76
N SER A 22 -17.86 -1.57 -26.67
CA SER A 22 -18.50 -0.85 -27.77
C SER A 22 -17.53 -0.52 -28.91
N LYS A 23 -17.95 -0.83 -30.15
CA LYS A 23 -17.27 -0.42 -31.38
C LYS A 23 -17.63 1.01 -31.83
N LYS A 24 -18.57 1.68 -31.14
CA LYS A 24 -19.00 3.04 -31.49
C LYS A 24 -17.82 4.03 -31.44
N PRO A 25 -17.86 5.12 -32.24
CA PRO A 25 -16.87 6.17 -32.16
C PRO A 25 -16.93 6.89 -30.81
N ILE A 26 -15.76 7.29 -30.30
CA ILE A 26 -15.59 7.88 -28.96
C ILE A 26 -16.45 9.14 -28.76
N ARG A 27 -16.61 9.96 -29.81
CA ARG A 27 -17.42 11.19 -29.77
C ARG A 27 -18.91 10.89 -29.53
N VAL A 28 -19.42 9.81 -30.11
CA VAL A 28 -20.83 9.40 -29.94
C VAL A 28 -21.05 8.90 -28.51
N LEU A 29 -20.17 8.03 -28.02
CA LEU A 29 -20.22 7.53 -26.64
C LEU A 29 -20.10 8.66 -25.60
N ALA A 30 -19.24 9.65 -25.86
CA ALA A 30 -19.08 10.82 -24.99
C ALA A 30 -20.37 11.65 -24.90
N LYS A 31 -21.05 11.84 -26.03
CA LYS A 31 -22.33 12.55 -26.10
C LYS A 31 -23.46 11.77 -25.41
N GLU A 32 -23.56 10.46 -25.65
CA GLU A 32 -24.55 9.57 -25.02
C GLU A 32 -24.40 9.52 -23.50
N LEU A 33 -23.17 9.49 -22.99
CA LEU A 33 -22.89 9.34 -21.56
C LEU A 33 -22.66 10.67 -20.82
N GLY A 34 -22.71 11.82 -21.51
CA GLY A 34 -22.52 13.14 -20.89
C GLY A 34 -21.13 13.33 -20.24
N VAL A 35 -20.10 12.71 -20.81
CA VAL A 35 -18.71 12.77 -20.32
C VAL A 35 -17.75 13.27 -21.39
N SER A 36 -16.54 13.65 -20.99
CA SER A 36 -15.53 14.07 -21.96
C SER A 36 -15.05 12.91 -22.83
N THR A 37 -14.68 13.21 -24.07
CA THR A 37 -14.07 12.26 -25.01
C THR A 37 -12.81 11.61 -24.44
N VAL A 38 -12.02 12.38 -23.67
CA VAL A 38 -10.82 11.89 -22.96
C VAL A 38 -11.19 10.83 -21.92
N THR A 39 -12.32 10.99 -21.23
CA THR A 39 -12.80 10.03 -20.23
C THR A 39 -13.21 8.71 -20.90
N VAL A 40 -13.93 8.77 -22.03
CA VAL A 40 -14.28 7.59 -22.82
C VAL A 40 -13.03 6.91 -23.37
N PHE A 41 -12.10 7.68 -23.95
CA PHE A 41 -10.83 7.16 -24.45
C PHE A 41 -10.05 6.42 -23.35
N LYS A 42 -9.90 7.05 -22.17
CA LYS A 42 -9.23 6.47 -21.02
C LYS A 42 -9.87 5.17 -20.56
N TRP A 43 -11.20 5.12 -20.43
CA TRP A 43 -11.89 3.90 -19.99
C TRP A 43 -11.89 2.79 -21.03
N ARG A 44 -11.88 3.12 -22.33
CA ARG A 44 -11.81 2.13 -23.41
C ARG A 44 -10.47 1.38 -23.45
N HIS A 45 -9.36 2.07 -23.11
CA HIS A 45 -8.01 1.50 -23.14
C HIS A 45 -7.54 0.94 -21.78
N ARG A 46 -8.36 0.99 -20.73
CA ARG A 46 -8.04 0.37 -19.44
C ARG A 46 -8.24 -1.14 -19.49
N GLU A 47 -7.38 -1.86 -18.76
CA GLU A 47 -7.45 -3.33 -18.68
C GLU A 47 -8.69 -3.82 -17.90
N ASN A 48 -9.09 -3.09 -16.86
CA ASN A 48 -10.24 -3.42 -15.99
C ASN A 48 -11.20 -2.22 -15.86
N PRO A 49 -12.54 -2.41 -15.91
CA PRO A 49 -13.53 -1.39 -15.61
C PRO A 49 -13.57 -0.92 -14.13
N GLU A 50 -12.90 -1.63 -13.22
CA GLU A 50 -12.73 -1.23 -11.82
C GLU A 50 -11.73 -0.09 -11.67
N ASP A 51 -11.81 0.62 -10.54
CA ASP A 51 -10.83 1.64 -10.20
C ASP A 51 -9.52 0.98 -9.78
N ALA A 52 -8.43 1.41 -10.40
CA ALA A 52 -7.10 0.96 -10.02
C ALA A 52 -6.79 1.41 -8.59
N PRO A 53 -6.03 0.62 -7.81
CA PRO A 53 -5.60 1.02 -6.49
C PRO A 53 -4.88 2.37 -6.58
N TYR A 54 -5.31 3.30 -5.73
CA TYR A 54 -4.72 4.64 -5.67
C TYR A 54 -3.45 4.60 -4.82
N GLY A 55 -2.38 5.22 -5.31
CA GLY A 55 -1.12 5.36 -4.59
C GLY A 55 0.10 4.85 -5.36
N PRO A 56 1.30 5.02 -4.79
CA PRO A 56 2.53 4.54 -5.40
C PRO A 56 2.56 2.99 -5.43
N LYS A 57 2.90 2.41 -6.59
CA LYS A 57 3.08 0.96 -6.76
C LYS A 57 4.15 0.41 -5.81
N GLU A 58 5.20 1.19 -5.60
CA GLU A 58 6.28 0.89 -4.69
C GLU A 58 6.39 2.01 -3.65
N ILE A 59 6.15 1.65 -2.39
CA ILE A 59 6.39 2.58 -1.29
C ILE A 59 7.90 2.60 -1.05
N LYS A 60 8.57 3.74 -1.22
CA LYS A 60 9.99 3.85 -0.87
C LYS A 60 10.15 3.91 0.65
N THR A 61 11.24 3.35 1.15
CA THR A 61 11.61 3.40 2.57
C THR A 61 12.91 4.19 2.67
N SER A 62 12.97 5.13 3.60
CA SER A 62 14.18 5.92 3.88
C SER A 62 15.26 5.16 4.66
N TRP A 63 14.94 3.94 5.11
CA TRP A 63 15.85 3.02 5.79
C TRP A 63 16.69 2.25 4.77
N LYS A 64 18.00 2.21 4.99
CA LYS A 64 18.90 1.39 4.17
C LYS A 64 18.66 -0.10 4.47
N PRO A 65 18.85 -1.02 3.51
CA PRO A 65 18.62 -2.45 3.72
C PRO A 65 19.34 -3.01 4.96
N TRP A 66 20.62 -2.63 5.17
CA TRP A 66 21.40 -3.07 6.32
C TRP A 66 20.82 -2.61 7.66
N GLN A 67 20.19 -1.43 7.71
CA GLN A 67 19.56 -0.91 8.94
C GLN A 67 18.37 -1.77 9.34
N VAL A 68 17.60 -2.20 8.34
CA VAL A 68 16.44 -3.07 8.56
C VAL A 68 16.88 -4.44 9.08
N GLU A 69 17.93 -5.00 8.51
CA GLU A 69 18.48 -6.30 8.95
C GLU A 69 19.10 -6.21 10.35
N ALA A 70 19.81 -5.11 10.67
CA ALA A 70 20.33 -4.88 12.02
C ALA A 70 19.20 -4.81 13.06
N ILE A 71 18.13 -4.07 12.77
CA ILE A 71 16.96 -3.96 13.67
C ILE A 71 16.26 -5.32 13.84
N ARG A 72 16.10 -6.10 12.77
CA ARG A 72 15.57 -7.48 12.83
C ARG A 72 16.42 -8.33 13.77
N TYR A 73 17.72 -8.38 13.52
CA TYR A 73 18.66 -9.18 14.29
C TYR A 73 18.63 -8.82 15.78
N LEU A 74 18.69 -7.54 16.11
CA LEU A 74 18.64 -7.06 17.49
C LEU A 74 17.34 -7.49 18.19
N ARG A 75 16.21 -7.33 17.50
CA ARG A 75 14.90 -7.67 18.07
C ARG A 75 14.73 -9.17 18.31
N GLU A 76 15.22 -10.00 17.41
CA GLU A 76 15.14 -11.47 17.52
C GLU A 76 16.09 -12.04 18.56
N LYS A 77 17.32 -11.50 18.65
CA LYS A 77 18.34 -11.98 19.59
C LYS A 77 18.11 -11.52 21.02
N PHE A 78 17.74 -10.26 21.21
CA PHE A 78 17.64 -9.65 22.53
C PHE A 78 16.21 -9.50 23.03
N LEU A 79 15.20 -9.81 22.19
CA LEU A 79 13.79 -9.72 22.54
C LEU A 79 13.41 -8.32 23.07
N LEU A 80 14.02 -7.28 22.49
CA LEU A 80 13.85 -5.91 22.97
C LEU A 80 12.40 -5.43 22.78
N PRO A 81 11.81 -4.76 23.79
CA PRO A 81 10.61 -3.98 23.59
C PRO A 81 10.88 -2.81 22.63
N LEU A 82 9.82 -2.19 22.13
CA LEU A 82 9.92 -1.16 21.10
C LEU A 82 10.76 0.05 21.55
N ASP A 83 10.72 0.39 22.83
CA ASP A 83 11.45 1.52 23.41
C ASP A 83 12.95 1.25 23.49
N ASP A 84 13.35 0.13 24.09
CA ASP A 84 14.76 -0.24 24.15
C ASP A 84 15.35 -0.44 22.74
N LEU A 85 14.57 -1.02 21.82
CA LEU A 85 14.97 -1.13 20.42
C LEU A 85 15.14 0.24 19.77
N LEU A 86 14.31 1.22 20.12
CA LEU A 86 14.43 2.59 19.63
C LEU A 86 15.73 3.23 20.13
N GLU A 87 16.07 3.08 21.40
CA GLU A 87 17.33 3.61 21.94
C GLU A 87 18.55 3.03 21.21
N VAL A 88 18.61 1.71 21.06
CA VAL A 88 19.71 1.05 20.32
C VAL A 88 19.73 1.51 18.85
N THR A 89 18.55 1.67 18.23
CA THR A 89 18.46 2.14 16.84
C THR A 89 18.98 3.58 16.70
N ARG A 90 18.67 4.46 17.66
CA ARG A 90 19.18 5.85 17.68
C ARG A 90 20.69 5.89 17.79
N THR A 91 21.25 5.09 18.70
CA THR A 91 22.68 5.08 18.97
C THR A 91 23.51 4.52 17.81
N TYR A 92 23.07 3.42 17.18
CA TYR A 92 23.93 2.66 16.27
C TYR A 92 23.50 2.68 14.80
N THR A 93 22.24 3.01 14.51
CA THR A 93 21.67 2.81 13.18
C THR A 93 21.24 4.12 12.53
N ARG A 94 20.45 4.92 13.25
CA ARG A 94 19.85 6.16 12.78
C ARG A 94 19.42 7.05 13.96
N GLU A 95 20.22 8.07 14.23
CA GLU A 95 20.04 9.04 15.32
C GLU A 95 18.64 9.65 15.39
N ASN A 96 18.12 10.16 14.27
CA ASN A 96 16.81 10.82 14.21
C ASN A 96 15.64 9.86 13.96
N SER A 97 15.67 8.67 14.57
CA SER A 97 14.57 7.71 14.49
C SER A 97 13.46 8.04 15.50
N ALA A 98 12.21 7.90 15.08
CA ALA A 98 11.03 8.11 15.90
C ALA A 98 10.37 6.77 16.24
N ARG A 99 9.69 6.73 17.38
CA ARG A 99 8.98 5.51 17.82
C ARG A 99 7.97 5.02 16.78
N SER A 100 7.20 5.94 16.20
CA SER A 100 6.20 5.65 15.16
C SER A 100 6.85 5.09 13.89
N THR A 101 7.94 5.69 13.41
CA THR A 101 8.62 5.26 12.18
C THR A 101 9.26 3.89 12.35
N LEU A 102 9.83 3.59 13.53
CA LEU A 102 10.31 2.26 13.87
C LEU A 102 9.16 1.25 13.95
N GLY A 103 8.07 1.59 14.64
CA GLY A 103 6.89 0.72 14.74
C GLY A 103 6.26 0.39 13.38
N GLU A 104 6.14 1.38 12.50
CA GLU A 104 5.67 1.18 11.12
C GLU A 104 6.66 0.36 10.30
N LEU A 105 7.97 0.56 10.45
CA LEU A 105 8.98 -0.25 9.78
C LEU A 105 8.81 -1.73 10.13
N LEU A 106 8.67 -2.05 11.42
CA LEU A 106 8.50 -3.43 11.91
C LEU A 106 7.22 -4.06 11.32
N LYS A 107 6.09 -3.33 11.34
CA LYS A 107 4.82 -3.79 10.75
C LYS A 107 4.94 -4.01 9.25
N ARG A 108 5.51 -3.05 8.53
CA ARG A 108 5.63 -3.06 7.07
C ARG A 108 6.58 -4.16 6.58
N LYS A 109 7.64 -4.45 7.33
CA LYS A 109 8.58 -5.54 7.06
C LYS A 109 8.10 -6.89 7.59
N LYS A 110 6.89 -6.96 8.15
CA LYS A 110 6.27 -8.18 8.71
C LYS A 110 7.17 -8.88 9.73
N LEU A 111 7.87 -8.11 10.55
CA LEU A 111 8.73 -8.66 11.60
C LEU A 111 7.86 -9.17 12.75
N PRO A 112 8.21 -10.33 13.34
CA PRO A 112 7.41 -10.95 14.38
C PRO A 112 7.22 -10.01 15.56
N SER A 113 6.05 -10.08 16.18
CA SER A 113 5.79 -9.32 17.40
C SER A 113 6.64 -9.85 18.55
N LEU A 114 6.93 -9.02 19.54
CA LEU A 114 7.69 -9.47 20.71
C LEU A 114 7.00 -10.64 21.43
N ARG A 115 5.66 -10.69 21.40
CA ARG A 115 4.88 -11.78 21.96
C ARG A 115 5.09 -13.08 21.20
N GLU A 116 5.10 -13.02 19.86
CA GLU A 116 5.40 -14.18 19.01
C GLU A 116 6.82 -14.70 19.25
N LEU A 117 7.80 -13.79 19.31
CA LEU A 117 9.18 -14.16 19.61
C LEU A 117 9.30 -14.84 20.98
N LYS A 118 8.69 -14.28 22.02
CA LYS A 118 8.67 -14.89 23.36
C LYS A 118 7.99 -16.25 23.39
N LYS A 119 6.92 -16.46 22.62
CA LYS A 119 6.23 -17.75 22.49
C LYS A 119 7.09 -18.80 21.79
N ALA A 120 7.93 -18.38 20.85
CA ALA A 120 8.81 -19.26 20.09
C ALA A 120 10.03 -19.74 20.88
N LEU A 121 10.34 -19.14 22.03
CA LEU A 121 11.40 -19.68 22.89
C LEU A 121 10.98 -21.02 23.49
N PRO A 122 11.89 -22.00 23.56
CA PRO A 122 11.64 -23.25 24.25
C PRO A 122 11.27 -22.94 25.71
N ARG A 123 10.12 -23.44 26.14
CA ARG A 123 9.74 -23.42 27.56
C ARG A 123 10.73 -24.33 28.29
N ARG A 124 11.57 -23.73 29.13
CA ARG A 124 12.35 -24.46 30.13
C ARG A 124 11.47 -24.83 31.31
#